data_AF-A0A7Y4L9Q7-F1
#
_entry.id   AF-A0A7Y4L9Q7-F1
#
_cell.length_a   1.000
_cell.length_b   1.000
_cell.length_c   1.000
_cell.angle_alpha   90.00
_cell.angle_beta   90.00
_cell.angle_gamma   90.00
#
_symmetry.space_group_name_H-M   'P 1'
#
loop_
_entity.id
_entity.type
_entity.pdbx_description
1 polymer ?
#
loop_
_entity_poly.entity_id
_entity_poly.type
_entity_poly.pdbx_seq_one_letter_code
_entity_poly.pdbx_strand_id
1 'polypeptide(L)'
;MSDPFSTPQAELPRDRWGRPLITPPEGGEPIAYTRCTTFVGCLEDTYHLGLWQLRMAVLGMSRRKDLILAASAIDDPTDQYQKRKLNDIAKAAKDAAAGDAAANTGTAIHSLTERIDKGEGLGEFIPEEYLPDLKAYADITNGLEFLGIEGFCVRDDLRVGGTYDRILGFTEEFLDVYHTKHGDVLRYPGRDAEGRLVPNAGDPVQPGDAVIGDVKTGHVDLGAGKIAMQLGVYANSEDYDHSLGARSPLPGNPSKDWGVVIHLPAGTGTARLLWFDIRAGFEAASSLAVGVHAWRKRKDLTHAFASAQSNVKPGPTLVEQIAAAKSPDALRVLFSMNERTWTPGLTALAKARIAELAGGN
;
A
#
# COMPACT_ATOMS: atom_id res chain seq x y z
N MET A 1 -28.89 11.01 -20.65
CA MET A 1 -28.92 12.28 -19.91
C MET A 1 -28.69 11.92 -18.45
N SER A 2 -27.67 12.49 -17.82
CA SER A 2 -27.35 12.25 -16.40
C SER A 2 -28.44 12.86 -15.51
N ASP A 3 -28.84 12.12 -14.48
CA ASP A 3 -29.83 12.55 -13.49
C ASP A 3 -29.43 13.89 -12.84
N PRO A 4 -30.22 14.97 -12.99
CA PRO A 4 -29.92 16.28 -12.38
C PRO A 4 -30.03 16.30 -10.85
N PHE A 5 -30.48 15.21 -10.21
CA PHE A 5 -30.55 15.05 -8.75
C PHE A 5 -29.39 14.22 -8.17
N SER A 6 -28.45 13.77 -9.00
CA SER A 6 -27.20 13.17 -8.54
C SER A 6 -26.40 14.22 -7.74
N THR A 7 -26.47 14.11 -6.41
CA THR A 7 -25.53 14.81 -5.54
C THR A 7 -24.16 14.18 -5.79
N PRO A 8 -23.08 14.96 -6.06
CA PRO A 8 -21.74 14.40 -6.09
C PRO A 8 -21.53 13.67 -4.76
N GLN A 9 -21.30 12.35 -4.81
CA GLN A 9 -20.97 11.60 -3.61
C GLN A 9 -19.75 12.28 -3.00
N ALA A 10 -19.87 12.76 -1.76
CA ALA A 10 -18.78 13.46 -1.12
C ALA A 10 -17.52 12.59 -1.17
N GLU A 11 -16.35 13.19 -1.35
CA GLU A 11 -15.12 12.43 -1.41
C GLU A 11 -14.77 11.97 0.00
N LEU A 12 -14.52 10.67 0.19
CA LEU A 12 -14.15 10.11 1.48
C LEU A 12 -12.91 10.85 2.05
N PRO A 13 -13.01 11.51 3.22
CA PRO A 13 -11.90 12.27 3.77
C PRO A 13 -10.68 11.40 4.05
N ARG A 14 -9.49 11.96 3.84
CA ARG A 14 -8.21 11.27 4.04
C ARG A 14 -7.24 12.10 4.85
N ASP A 15 -6.37 11.42 5.58
CA ASP A 15 -5.26 12.09 6.28
C ASP A 15 -4.10 12.46 5.33
N ARG A 16 -3.05 13.09 5.87
CA ARG A 16 -1.87 13.53 5.10
C ARG A 16 -1.03 12.38 4.48
N TRP A 17 -1.40 11.12 4.73
CA TRP A 17 -0.79 9.91 4.20
C TRP A 17 -1.75 9.12 3.30
N GLY A 18 -2.93 9.69 3.00
CA GLY A 18 -3.96 9.08 2.15
C GLY A 18 -4.78 7.99 2.82
N ARG A 19 -4.70 7.83 4.15
CA ARG A 19 -5.54 6.87 4.90
C ARG A 19 -6.97 7.40 5.01
N PRO A 20 -8.00 6.58 4.75
CA PRO A 20 -9.37 6.99 4.93
C PRO A 20 -9.67 7.32 6.39
N LEU A 21 -10.36 8.42 6.62
CA LEU A 21 -10.85 8.84 7.93
C LEU A 21 -12.27 8.31 8.11
N ILE A 22 -12.45 7.47 9.13
CA ILE A 22 -13.65 6.70 9.36
C ILE A 22 -14.23 7.10 10.71
N THR A 23 -15.51 7.49 10.73
CA THR A 23 -16.26 7.71 11.96
C THR A 23 -16.38 6.37 12.71
N PRO A 24 -15.98 6.28 13.99
CA PRO A 24 -16.11 5.04 14.77
C PRO A 24 -17.58 4.58 14.89
N PRO A 25 -17.86 3.27 15.06
CA PRO A 25 -19.21 2.75 15.26
C PRO A 25 -19.96 3.38 16.44
N GLU A 26 -19.24 3.71 17.52
CA GLU A 26 -19.74 4.40 18.70
C GLU A 26 -19.99 5.91 18.50
N GLY A 27 -19.67 6.43 17.31
CA GLY A 27 -19.67 7.85 16.99
C GLY A 27 -18.40 8.57 17.44
N GLY A 28 -18.31 9.87 17.14
CA GLY A 28 -17.18 10.73 17.50
C GLY A 28 -16.27 11.10 16.33
N GLU A 29 -15.06 11.54 16.66
CA GLU A 29 -14.11 12.07 15.67
C GLU A 29 -13.62 10.98 14.70
N PRO A 30 -13.59 11.24 13.39
CA PRO A 30 -13.06 10.31 12.41
C PRO A 30 -11.61 9.91 12.70
N ILE A 31 -11.34 8.60 12.67
CA ILE A 31 -10.01 8.03 12.89
C ILE A 31 -9.46 7.41 11.61
N ALA A 32 -8.15 7.47 11.44
CA ALA A 32 -7.49 6.95 10.25
C ALA A 32 -7.46 5.41 10.24
N TYR A 33 -8.12 4.81 9.25
CA TYR A 33 -8.05 3.37 8.98
C TYR A 33 -6.91 3.07 8.01
N THR A 34 -6.29 1.89 8.14
CA THR A 34 -5.25 1.48 7.19
C THR A 34 -5.91 1.03 5.89
N ARG A 35 -5.38 1.45 4.74
CA ARG A 35 -5.84 0.94 3.43
C ARG A 35 -5.65 -0.57 3.37
N CYS A 36 -6.66 -1.33 2.92
CA CYS A 36 -6.60 -2.80 2.85
C CYS A 36 -5.33 -3.30 2.16
N THR A 37 -5.01 -2.79 0.98
CA THR A 37 -3.80 -3.14 0.21
C THR A 37 -2.49 -2.91 0.98
N THR A 38 -2.42 -1.86 1.81
CA THR A 38 -1.26 -1.56 2.68
C THR A 38 -1.22 -2.51 3.88
N PHE A 39 -2.38 -2.84 4.43
CA PHE A 39 -2.49 -3.74 5.57
C PHE A 39 -2.05 -5.17 5.19
N VAL A 40 -2.61 -5.74 4.12
CA VAL A 40 -2.30 -7.11 3.67
C VAL A 40 -0.94 -7.21 2.97
N GLY A 41 -0.47 -6.14 2.33
CA GLY A 41 0.83 -6.09 1.67
C GLY A 41 2.04 -6.21 2.61
N CYS A 42 1.83 -6.26 3.93
CA CYS A 42 2.92 -6.41 4.88
C CYS A 42 3.64 -7.78 4.80
N LEU A 43 2.98 -8.79 4.23
CA LEU A 43 3.50 -10.15 4.01
C LEU A 43 4.13 -10.34 2.62
N GLU A 44 4.02 -9.36 1.72
CA GLU A 44 4.59 -9.47 0.38
C GLU A 44 6.11 -9.32 0.41
N ASP A 45 6.80 -10.22 -0.31
CA ASP A 45 8.19 -10.01 -0.68
C ASP A 45 8.25 -9.10 -1.92
N THR A 46 8.70 -7.87 -1.71
CA THR A 46 8.82 -6.85 -2.77
C THR A 46 10.22 -6.78 -3.36
N TYR A 47 11.14 -7.68 -3.00
CA TYR A 47 12.54 -7.62 -3.41
C TYR A 47 12.71 -7.61 -4.93
N HIS A 48 12.08 -8.56 -5.64
CA HIS A 48 12.20 -8.65 -7.10
C HIS A 48 11.52 -7.47 -7.81
N LEU A 49 10.41 -6.96 -7.27
CA LEU A 49 9.76 -5.75 -7.76
C LEU A 49 10.68 -4.53 -7.61
N GLY A 50 11.35 -4.40 -6.46
CA GLY A 50 12.34 -3.37 -6.21
C GLY A 50 13.53 -3.44 -7.18
N LEU A 51 14.07 -4.65 -7.42
CA LEU A 51 15.12 -4.84 -8.42
C LEU A 51 14.66 -4.44 -9.82
N TRP A 52 13.44 -4.77 -10.21
CA TRP A 52 12.89 -4.36 -11.50
C TRP A 52 12.76 -2.83 -11.59
N GLN A 53 12.27 -2.15 -10.54
CA GLN A 53 12.19 -0.68 -10.50
C GLN A 53 13.58 -0.04 -10.65
N LEU A 54 14.60 -0.59 -9.98
CA LEU A 54 15.98 -0.14 -10.11
C LEU A 54 16.50 -0.33 -11.54
N ARG A 55 16.25 -1.47 -12.17
CA ARG A 55 16.63 -1.71 -13.57
C ARG A 55 15.97 -0.70 -14.51
N MET A 56 14.70 -0.38 -14.30
CA MET A 56 13.98 0.60 -15.11
C MET A 56 14.54 2.02 -14.92
N ALA A 57 14.84 2.42 -13.68
CA ALA A 57 15.50 3.69 -13.42
C ALA A 57 16.87 3.79 -14.11
N VAL A 58 17.72 2.75 -13.99
CA VAL A 58 19.03 2.70 -14.65
C VAL A 58 18.91 2.77 -16.17
N LEU A 59 17.99 2.00 -16.75
CA LEU A 59 17.73 2.01 -18.20
C LEU A 59 17.25 3.39 -18.67
N GLY A 60 16.35 4.02 -17.91
CA GLY A 60 15.85 5.36 -18.17
C GLY A 60 16.93 6.44 -18.14
N MET A 61 17.81 6.38 -17.14
CA MET A 61 18.96 7.28 -17.03
C MET A 61 19.86 7.20 -18.26
N SER A 62 20.09 5.99 -18.82
CA SER A 62 20.90 5.84 -20.03
C SER A 62 20.31 6.52 -21.28
N ARG A 63 19.01 6.85 -21.26
CA ARG A 63 18.28 7.49 -22.37
C ARG A 63 18.10 9.00 -22.18
N ARG A 64 18.31 9.54 -20.98
CA ARG A 64 17.97 10.92 -20.60
C ARG A 64 19.18 11.67 -20.05
N LYS A 65 19.96 12.29 -20.96
CA LYS A 65 21.15 13.07 -20.61
C LYS A 65 20.85 14.23 -19.66
N ASP A 66 19.66 14.83 -19.78
CA ASP A 66 19.18 15.88 -18.88
C ASP A 66 19.00 15.39 -17.43
N LEU A 67 18.53 14.15 -17.24
CA LEU A 67 18.40 13.55 -15.91
C LEU A 67 19.76 13.18 -15.31
N ILE A 68 20.72 12.73 -16.14
CA ILE A 68 22.12 12.53 -15.71
C ILE A 68 22.71 13.84 -15.20
N LEU A 69 22.54 14.94 -15.95
CA LEU A 69 23.01 16.26 -15.54
C LEU A 69 22.34 16.72 -14.24
N ALA A 70 21.02 16.57 -14.12
CA ALA A 70 20.29 16.92 -12.91
C ALA A 70 20.76 16.12 -11.68
N ALA A 71 21.02 14.82 -11.84
CA ALA A 71 21.57 13.98 -10.78
C ALA A 71 23.00 14.40 -10.39
N SER A 72 23.78 14.90 -11.35
CA SER A 72 25.15 15.39 -11.12
C SER A 72 25.20 16.69 -10.30
N ALA A 73 24.07 17.38 -10.14
CA ALA A 73 23.92 18.57 -9.29
C ALA A 73 23.46 18.24 -7.85
N ILE A 74 23.45 16.96 -7.48
CA ILE A 74 23.15 16.49 -6.11
C ILE A 74 24.46 16.26 -5.37
N ASP A 75 24.74 17.09 -4.36
CA ASP A 75 25.97 17.07 -3.58
C ASP A 75 25.85 16.21 -2.31
N ASP A 76 24.64 16.12 -1.74
CA ASP A 76 24.35 15.29 -0.56
C ASP A 76 23.00 14.55 -0.74
N PRO A 77 23.00 13.25 -1.08
CA PRO A 77 21.78 12.47 -1.25
C PRO A 77 21.09 12.11 0.08
N THR A 78 21.67 12.48 1.23
CA THR A 78 21.07 12.27 2.56
C THR A 78 20.32 13.50 3.07
N ASP A 79 20.62 14.70 2.55
CA ASP A 79 19.83 15.90 2.79
C ASP A 79 18.38 15.69 2.32
N GLN A 80 17.40 16.15 3.10
CA GLN A 80 15.99 15.87 2.82
C GLN A 80 15.50 16.48 1.51
N TYR A 81 15.95 17.69 1.16
CA TYR A 81 15.50 18.37 -0.05
C TYR A 81 16.12 17.73 -1.28
N GLN A 82 17.44 17.47 -1.23
CA GLN A 82 18.15 16.81 -2.32
C GLN A 82 17.72 15.36 -2.51
N LYS A 83 17.45 14.62 -1.43
CA LYS A 83 16.86 13.28 -1.48
C LYS A 83 15.52 13.27 -2.23
N ARG A 84 14.65 14.26 -1.99
CA ARG A 84 13.37 14.36 -2.72
C ARG A 84 13.61 14.60 -4.21
N LYS A 85 14.51 15.51 -4.58
CA LYS A 85 14.90 15.73 -5.98
C LYS A 85 15.43 14.46 -6.64
N LEU A 86 16.30 13.72 -5.94
CA LEU A 86 16.85 12.48 -6.48
C LEU A 86 15.77 11.41 -6.68
N ASN A 87 14.79 11.32 -5.78
CA ASN A 87 13.61 10.46 -5.98
C ASN A 87 12.80 10.89 -7.21
N ASP A 88 12.60 12.18 -7.43
CA ASP A 88 11.87 12.70 -8.59
C ASP A 88 12.61 12.39 -9.91
N ILE A 89 13.95 12.52 -9.92
CA ILE A 89 14.80 12.12 -11.05
C ILE A 89 14.67 10.62 -11.32
N ALA A 90 14.77 9.78 -10.28
CA ALA A 90 14.63 8.33 -10.42
C ALA A 90 13.25 7.94 -10.96
N LYS A 91 12.18 8.62 -10.51
CA LYS A 91 10.82 8.43 -11.03
C LYS A 91 10.74 8.80 -12.51
N ALA A 92 11.22 9.98 -12.90
CA ALA A 92 11.24 10.41 -14.29
C ALA A 92 12.06 9.48 -15.20
N ALA A 93 13.17 8.93 -14.68
CA ALA A 93 13.97 7.93 -15.39
C ALA A 93 13.18 6.64 -15.59
N LYS A 94 12.57 6.10 -14.53
CA LYS A 94 11.70 4.91 -14.61
C LYS A 94 10.59 5.09 -15.65
N ASP A 95 9.96 6.27 -15.67
CA ASP A 95 8.90 6.60 -16.64
C ASP A 95 9.43 6.61 -18.08
N ALA A 96 10.63 7.17 -18.31
CA ALA A 96 11.31 7.13 -19.61
C ALA A 96 11.71 5.72 -20.07
N ALA A 97 11.78 4.76 -19.14
CA ALA A 97 11.93 3.33 -19.44
C ALA A 97 10.60 2.59 -19.60
N ALA A 98 9.47 3.32 -19.62
CA ALA A 98 8.12 2.77 -19.64
C ALA A 98 7.84 1.83 -18.46
N GLY A 99 8.47 2.07 -17.30
CA GLY A 99 8.30 1.22 -16.12
C GLY A 99 6.83 1.08 -15.72
N ASP A 100 6.06 2.17 -15.71
CA ASP A 100 4.65 2.11 -15.30
C ASP A 100 3.67 1.78 -16.43
N ALA A 101 4.14 1.47 -17.66
CA ALA A 101 3.25 1.26 -18.81
C ALA A 101 2.25 0.11 -18.59
N ALA A 102 2.71 -1.04 -18.11
CA ALA A 102 1.83 -2.18 -17.83
C ALA A 102 0.81 -1.88 -16.73
N ALA A 103 1.22 -1.15 -15.69
CA ALA A 103 0.32 -0.74 -14.62
C ALA A 103 -0.74 0.25 -15.13
N ASN A 104 -0.34 1.23 -15.95
CA ASN A 104 -1.24 2.21 -16.56
C ASN A 104 -2.28 1.53 -17.47
N THR A 105 -1.84 0.61 -18.33
CA THR A 105 -2.75 -0.20 -19.17
C THR A 105 -3.72 -0.99 -18.30
N GLY A 106 -3.22 -1.64 -17.25
CA GLY A 106 -4.05 -2.42 -16.34
C GLY A 106 -5.13 -1.59 -15.65
N THR A 107 -4.78 -0.39 -15.16
CA THR A 107 -5.75 0.55 -14.56
C THR A 107 -6.77 1.05 -15.59
N ALA A 108 -6.35 1.36 -16.82
CA ALA A 108 -7.26 1.81 -17.86
C ALA A 108 -8.27 0.71 -18.25
N ILE A 109 -7.81 -0.52 -18.42
CA ILE A 109 -8.68 -1.68 -18.70
C ILE A 109 -9.65 -1.89 -17.52
N HIS A 110 -9.18 -1.80 -16.27
CA HIS A 110 -10.06 -1.89 -15.10
C HIS A 110 -11.23 -0.90 -15.17
N SER A 111 -10.93 0.38 -15.35
CA SER A 111 -11.97 1.42 -15.45
C SER A 111 -12.89 1.23 -16.67
N LEU A 112 -12.38 0.70 -17.79
CA LEU A 112 -13.23 0.36 -18.94
C LEU A 112 -14.15 -0.81 -18.64
N THR A 113 -13.69 -1.83 -17.90
CA THR A 113 -14.57 -2.91 -17.46
C THR A 113 -15.67 -2.38 -16.57
N GLU A 114 -15.37 -1.55 -15.54
CA GLU A 114 -16.38 -0.92 -14.68
C GLU A 114 -17.50 -0.21 -15.45
N ARG A 115 -17.16 0.46 -16.57
CA ARG A 115 -18.15 1.08 -17.45
C ARG A 115 -19.08 0.06 -18.09
N ILE A 116 -18.54 -1.08 -18.55
CA ILE A 116 -19.33 -2.18 -19.13
C ILE A 116 -20.36 -2.65 -18.11
N ASP A 117 -19.97 -2.84 -16.86
CA ASP A 117 -20.87 -3.39 -15.83
C ASP A 117 -21.94 -2.40 -15.40
N LYS A 118 -21.63 -1.10 -15.46
CA LYS A 118 -22.61 -0.01 -15.27
C LYS A 118 -23.52 0.19 -16.49
N GLY A 119 -23.28 -0.53 -17.59
CA GLY A 119 -24.00 -0.34 -18.86
C GLY A 119 -23.67 1.00 -19.55
N GLU A 120 -22.55 1.62 -19.19
CA GLU A 120 -22.09 2.88 -19.75
C GLU A 120 -21.40 2.68 -21.10
N GLY A 121 -21.44 3.71 -21.95
CA GLY A 121 -20.67 3.72 -23.18
C GLY A 121 -19.17 3.79 -22.89
N LEU A 122 -18.38 2.97 -23.60
CA LEU A 122 -16.92 2.91 -23.43
C LEU A 122 -16.18 4.19 -23.89
N GLY A 123 -16.84 5.04 -24.67
CA GLY A 123 -16.27 6.24 -25.29
C GLY A 123 -15.93 6.03 -26.77
N GLU A 124 -15.51 7.10 -27.44
CA GLU A 124 -15.28 7.10 -28.90
C GLU A 124 -13.92 6.53 -29.33
N PHE A 125 -12.91 6.58 -28.46
CA PHE A 125 -11.53 6.22 -28.81
C PHE A 125 -10.95 5.21 -27.81
N ILE A 126 -11.03 3.93 -28.18
CA ILE A 126 -10.32 2.84 -27.51
C ILE A 126 -9.29 2.31 -28.51
N PRO A 127 -8.01 2.14 -28.13
CA PRO A 127 -7.04 1.53 -29.03
C PRO A 127 -7.50 0.13 -29.45
N GLU A 128 -7.48 -0.13 -30.75
CA GLU A 128 -8.06 -1.35 -31.35
C GLU A 128 -7.49 -2.64 -30.76
N GLU A 129 -6.23 -2.61 -30.34
CA GLU A 129 -5.52 -3.72 -29.69
C GLU A 129 -6.16 -4.21 -28.38
N TYR A 130 -6.92 -3.37 -27.67
CA TYR A 130 -7.60 -3.73 -26.41
C TYR A 130 -9.09 -4.07 -26.59
N LEU A 131 -9.67 -3.85 -27.78
CA LEU A 131 -11.06 -4.24 -28.05
C LEU A 131 -11.33 -5.73 -27.82
N PRO A 132 -10.41 -6.66 -28.20
CA PRO A 132 -10.58 -8.07 -27.89
C PRO A 132 -10.63 -8.38 -26.40
N ASP A 133 -9.88 -7.64 -25.56
CA ASP A 133 -9.90 -7.83 -24.11
C ASP A 133 -11.27 -7.43 -23.53
N LEU A 134 -11.77 -6.26 -23.91
CA LEU A 134 -13.07 -5.77 -23.45
C LEU A 134 -14.21 -6.69 -23.90
N LYS A 135 -14.10 -7.25 -25.11
CA LYS A 135 -15.03 -8.28 -25.58
C LYS A 135 -14.94 -9.55 -24.74
N ALA A 136 -13.73 -10.05 -24.48
CA ALA A 136 -13.53 -11.26 -23.68
C ALA A 136 -14.07 -11.08 -22.25
N TYR A 137 -13.90 -9.89 -21.68
CA TYR A 137 -14.51 -9.51 -20.41
C TYR A 137 -16.04 -9.55 -20.48
N ALA A 138 -16.65 -8.84 -21.44
CA ALA A 138 -18.11 -8.82 -21.59
C ALA A 138 -18.68 -10.23 -21.82
N ASP A 139 -18.01 -11.06 -22.64
CA ASP A 139 -18.43 -12.43 -22.93
C ASP A 139 -18.32 -13.34 -21.69
N ILE A 140 -17.32 -13.18 -20.81
CA ILE A 140 -17.15 -14.03 -19.62
C ILE A 140 -18.05 -13.60 -18.45
N THR A 141 -18.44 -12.33 -18.39
CA THR A 141 -19.35 -11.80 -17.37
C THR A 141 -20.81 -11.77 -17.81
N ASN A 142 -21.11 -12.16 -19.06
CA ASN A 142 -22.46 -12.12 -19.59
C ASN A 142 -23.44 -12.92 -18.74
N GLY A 143 -24.49 -12.26 -18.25
CA GLY A 143 -25.51 -12.86 -17.38
C GLY A 143 -25.19 -12.75 -15.88
N LEU A 144 -23.98 -12.36 -15.46
CA LEU A 144 -23.73 -12.06 -14.05
C LEU A 144 -24.50 -10.80 -13.62
N GLU A 145 -24.95 -10.79 -12.37
CA GLU A 145 -25.49 -9.59 -11.73
C GLU A 145 -24.38 -8.87 -10.96
N PHE A 146 -24.28 -7.54 -11.10
CA PHE A 146 -23.32 -6.73 -10.34
C PHE A 146 -24.03 -6.08 -9.16
N LEU A 147 -24.02 -6.76 -8.01
CA LEU A 147 -24.68 -6.32 -6.78
C LEU A 147 -23.98 -5.12 -6.12
N GLY A 148 -22.70 -4.93 -6.41
CA GLY A 148 -21.91 -3.76 -5.99
C GLY A 148 -20.74 -3.54 -6.94
N ILE A 149 -20.43 -2.28 -7.23
CA ILE A 149 -19.31 -1.85 -8.10
C ILE A 149 -18.60 -0.68 -7.44
N GLU A 150 -17.28 -0.79 -7.24
CA GLU A 150 -16.44 0.27 -6.62
C GLU A 150 -16.97 0.77 -5.26
N GLY A 151 -17.52 -0.13 -4.44
CA GLY A 151 -18.05 0.19 -3.12
C GLY A 151 -16.96 0.26 -2.05
N PHE A 152 -17.05 1.26 -1.16
CA PHE A 152 -16.11 1.41 -0.04
C PHE A 152 -16.61 0.68 1.20
N CYS A 153 -15.80 -0.23 1.73
CA CYS A 153 -16.13 -1.04 2.89
C CYS A 153 -15.10 -0.87 4.01
N VAL A 154 -15.53 -1.16 5.25
CA VAL A 154 -14.70 -1.10 6.45
C VAL A 154 -14.78 -2.39 7.26
N ARG A 155 -13.65 -2.74 7.88
CA ARG A 155 -13.53 -3.81 8.86
C ARG A 155 -13.00 -3.20 10.16
N ASP A 156 -13.93 -2.86 11.05
CA ASP A 156 -13.68 -2.00 12.21
C ASP A 156 -12.74 -2.64 13.26
N ASP A 157 -12.84 -3.95 13.50
CA ASP A 157 -11.95 -4.69 14.43
C ASP A 157 -10.48 -4.66 13.98
N LEU A 158 -10.23 -4.69 12.67
CA LEU A 158 -8.90 -4.55 12.08
C LEU A 158 -8.48 -3.09 11.86
N ARG A 159 -9.43 -2.14 11.95
CA ARG A 159 -9.28 -0.74 11.52
C ARG A 159 -8.73 -0.63 10.09
N VAL A 160 -9.34 -1.41 9.20
CA VAL A 160 -8.98 -1.48 7.79
C VAL A 160 -10.15 -0.99 6.94
N GLY A 161 -9.86 -0.20 5.91
CA GLY A 161 -10.85 0.23 4.93
C GLY A 161 -10.31 0.15 3.51
N GLY A 162 -11.18 -0.06 2.54
CA GLY A 162 -10.82 -0.15 1.14
C GLY A 162 -12.03 -0.17 0.22
N THR A 163 -11.76 0.00 -1.07
CA THR A 163 -12.76 -0.16 -2.13
C THR A 163 -12.63 -1.56 -2.69
N TYR A 164 -13.74 -2.30 -2.77
CA TYR A 164 -13.81 -3.53 -3.56
C TYR A 164 -14.18 -3.18 -5.00
N ASP A 165 -13.68 -3.96 -5.95
CA ASP A 165 -14.03 -3.75 -7.36
C ASP A 165 -15.50 -4.16 -7.58
N ARG A 166 -15.88 -5.37 -7.12
CA ARG A 166 -17.17 -5.99 -7.45
C ARG A 166 -17.75 -6.87 -6.35
N ILE A 167 -19.08 -6.93 -6.29
CA ILE A 167 -19.82 -8.07 -5.73
C ILE A 167 -20.63 -8.69 -6.87
N LEU A 168 -20.34 -9.95 -7.17
CA LEU A 168 -20.95 -10.69 -8.27
C LEU A 168 -22.07 -11.58 -7.73
N GLY A 169 -23.26 -11.46 -8.30
CA GLY A 169 -24.39 -12.36 -8.10
C GLY A 169 -24.52 -13.34 -9.27
N PHE A 170 -24.71 -14.62 -8.96
CA PHE A 170 -24.96 -15.64 -9.97
C PHE A 170 -26.45 -15.68 -10.32
N THR A 171 -26.79 -15.51 -11.60
CA THR A 171 -28.17 -15.59 -12.09
C THR A 171 -28.45 -16.96 -12.71
N GLU A 172 -29.73 -17.29 -12.88
CA GLU A 172 -30.13 -18.47 -13.67
C GLU A 172 -29.56 -18.41 -15.09
N GLU A 173 -29.64 -17.24 -15.75
CA GLU A 173 -29.12 -17.03 -17.10
C GLU A 173 -27.61 -17.30 -17.20
N PHE A 174 -26.83 -16.78 -16.26
CA PHE A 174 -25.39 -17.03 -16.24
C PHE A 174 -25.06 -18.51 -16.10
N LEU A 175 -25.74 -19.19 -15.16
CA LEU A 175 -25.50 -20.60 -14.88
C LEU A 175 -25.90 -21.46 -16.09
N ASP A 176 -27.03 -21.16 -16.74
CA ASP A 176 -27.46 -21.86 -17.95
C ASP A 176 -26.46 -21.70 -19.11
N VAL A 177 -25.97 -20.48 -19.34
CA VAL A 177 -24.95 -20.21 -20.36
C VAL A 177 -23.65 -20.95 -20.03
N TYR A 178 -23.21 -20.89 -18.77
CA TYR A 178 -22.01 -21.58 -18.33
C TYR A 178 -22.13 -23.10 -18.50
N HIS A 179 -23.20 -23.70 -17.97
CA HIS A 179 -23.44 -25.15 -18.05
C HIS A 179 -23.52 -25.63 -19.50
N THR A 180 -24.18 -24.86 -20.37
CA THR A 180 -24.28 -25.19 -21.80
C THR A 180 -22.92 -25.15 -22.49
N LYS A 181 -22.11 -24.12 -22.20
CA LYS A 181 -20.80 -23.92 -22.81
C LYS A 181 -19.76 -24.95 -22.34
N HIS A 182 -19.81 -25.33 -21.07
CA HIS A 182 -18.81 -26.17 -20.43
C HIS A 182 -19.23 -27.64 -20.29
N GLY A 183 -20.52 -27.96 -20.45
CA GLY A 183 -21.05 -29.32 -20.32
C GLY A 183 -20.99 -29.88 -18.89
N ASP A 184 -20.83 -29.02 -17.89
CA ASP A 184 -20.69 -29.39 -16.48
C ASP A 184 -21.35 -28.34 -15.57
N VAL A 185 -21.71 -28.75 -14.36
CA VAL A 185 -22.32 -27.90 -13.34
C VAL A 185 -21.23 -27.04 -12.68
N LEU A 186 -21.44 -25.72 -12.62
CA LEU A 186 -20.54 -24.84 -11.87
C LEU A 186 -20.64 -25.14 -10.38
N ARG A 187 -19.50 -25.47 -9.77
CA ARG A 187 -19.39 -25.81 -8.35
C ARG A 187 -18.36 -24.94 -7.69
N TYR A 188 -18.59 -24.65 -6.41
CA TYR A 188 -17.51 -24.16 -5.57
C TYR A 188 -16.38 -25.19 -5.52
N PRO A 189 -15.12 -24.76 -5.33
CA PRO A 189 -14.08 -25.70 -4.99
C PRO A 189 -14.39 -26.39 -3.64
N GLY A 190 -13.97 -27.65 -3.52
CA GLY A 190 -14.02 -28.39 -2.26
C GLY A 190 -12.65 -28.44 -1.59
N ARG A 191 -12.55 -29.22 -0.51
CA ARG A 191 -11.28 -29.53 0.15
C ARG A 191 -11.13 -31.04 0.34
N ASP A 192 -9.92 -31.55 0.15
CA ASP A 192 -9.59 -32.93 0.51
C ASP A 192 -9.38 -33.09 2.03
N ALA A 193 -9.09 -34.31 2.47
CA ALA A 193 -8.90 -34.64 3.88
C ALA A 193 -7.73 -33.89 4.52
N GLU A 194 -6.74 -33.48 3.70
CA GLU A 194 -5.58 -32.69 4.10
C GLU A 194 -5.84 -31.17 4.00
N GLY A 195 -7.05 -30.75 3.61
CA GLY A 195 -7.46 -29.36 3.51
C GLY A 195 -7.04 -28.65 2.20
N ARG A 196 -6.48 -29.39 1.23
CA ARG A 196 -6.05 -28.85 -0.06
C ARG A 196 -7.26 -28.61 -0.96
N LEU A 197 -7.15 -27.60 -1.81
CA LEU A 197 -8.19 -27.22 -2.76
C LEU A 197 -8.42 -28.31 -3.80
N VAL A 198 -9.66 -28.75 -3.95
CA VAL A 198 -10.10 -29.66 -5.01
C VAL A 198 -11.07 -28.91 -5.92
N PRO A 199 -10.70 -28.64 -7.19
CA PRO A 199 -11.58 -27.96 -8.13
C PRO A 199 -12.91 -28.71 -8.30
N ASN A 200 -14.02 -27.96 -8.43
CA ASN A 200 -15.37 -28.48 -8.70
C ASN A 200 -15.88 -29.58 -7.75
N ALA A 201 -15.37 -29.65 -6.51
CA ALA A 201 -15.74 -30.69 -5.54
C ALA A 201 -16.69 -30.21 -4.42
N GLY A 202 -17.05 -28.94 -4.42
CA GLY A 202 -18.01 -28.36 -3.47
C GLY A 202 -19.46 -28.44 -3.95
N ASP A 203 -20.31 -27.72 -3.24
CA ASP A 203 -21.72 -27.60 -3.58
C ASP A 203 -21.91 -26.87 -4.93
N PRO A 204 -22.95 -27.19 -5.69
CA PRO A 204 -23.28 -26.45 -6.90
C PRO A 204 -23.62 -24.99 -6.57
N VAL A 205 -23.08 -24.06 -7.36
CA VAL A 205 -23.44 -22.64 -7.26
C VAL A 205 -24.92 -22.49 -7.59
N GLN A 206 -25.66 -21.78 -6.75
CA GLN A 206 -27.09 -21.56 -6.95
C GLN A 206 -27.37 -20.14 -7.48
N PRO A 207 -28.46 -19.93 -8.22
CA PRO A 207 -28.97 -18.59 -8.48
C PRO A 207 -29.17 -17.82 -7.17
N GLY A 208 -28.72 -16.57 -7.12
CA GLY A 208 -28.77 -15.71 -5.94
C GLY A 208 -27.56 -15.85 -5.00
N ASP A 209 -26.69 -16.84 -5.22
CA ASP A 209 -25.38 -16.85 -4.56
C ASP A 209 -24.58 -15.60 -4.97
N ALA A 210 -23.83 -15.04 -4.02
CA ALA A 210 -22.99 -13.87 -4.23
C ALA A 210 -21.55 -14.11 -3.81
N VAL A 211 -20.59 -13.50 -4.49
CA VAL A 211 -19.15 -13.58 -4.19
C VAL A 211 -18.47 -12.23 -4.40
N ILE A 212 -17.42 -11.96 -3.62
CA ILE A 212 -16.56 -10.80 -3.85
C ILE A 212 -15.71 -11.02 -5.12
N GLY A 213 -15.61 -9.99 -5.95
CA GLY A 213 -14.95 -10.03 -7.25
C GLY A 213 -13.84 -8.98 -7.39
N ASP A 214 -12.82 -9.32 -8.17
CA ASP A 214 -11.73 -8.40 -8.53
C ASP A 214 -11.26 -8.66 -9.98
N VAL A 215 -10.87 -7.61 -10.70
CA VAL A 215 -10.34 -7.74 -12.07
C VAL A 215 -8.82 -7.62 -12.05
N LYS A 216 -8.13 -8.62 -12.60
CA LYS A 216 -6.66 -8.61 -12.71
C LYS A 216 -6.18 -8.73 -14.14
N THR A 217 -5.38 -7.76 -14.54
CA THR A 217 -4.81 -7.64 -15.89
C THR A 217 -3.36 -8.12 -16.02
N GLY A 218 -2.73 -8.47 -14.90
CA GLY A 218 -1.36 -9.01 -14.83
C GLY A 218 -1.32 -10.44 -14.29
N HIS A 219 -0.11 -10.95 -14.05
CA HIS A 219 0.11 -12.31 -13.54
C HIS A 219 -0.51 -12.54 -12.16
N VAL A 220 -1.63 -13.27 -12.12
CA VAL A 220 -2.36 -13.61 -10.89
C VAL A 220 -1.58 -14.52 -9.93
N ASP A 221 -0.75 -15.42 -10.46
CA ASP A 221 -0.04 -16.43 -9.64
C ASP A 221 0.99 -15.81 -8.69
N LEU A 222 1.61 -14.70 -9.09
CA LEU A 222 2.63 -14.01 -8.29
C LEU A 222 2.04 -13.23 -7.10
N GLY A 223 0.73 -12.95 -7.12
CA GLY A 223 0.03 -12.14 -6.13
C GLY A 223 -1.09 -12.87 -5.39
N ALA A 224 -1.26 -14.17 -5.61
CA ALA A 224 -2.47 -14.90 -5.22
C ALA A 224 -2.79 -14.80 -3.71
N GLY A 225 -1.76 -14.90 -2.85
CA GLY A 225 -1.95 -14.77 -1.40
C GLY A 225 -2.45 -13.38 -0.97
N LYS A 226 -1.88 -12.31 -1.53
CA LYS A 226 -2.29 -10.94 -1.22
C LYS A 226 -3.70 -10.64 -1.73
N ILE A 227 -4.05 -11.16 -2.91
CA ILE A 227 -5.40 -11.05 -3.48
C ILE A 227 -6.41 -11.79 -2.60
N ALA A 228 -6.13 -13.04 -2.22
CA ALA A 228 -6.99 -13.82 -1.32
C ALA A 228 -7.22 -13.09 0.01
N MET A 229 -6.17 -12.52 0.61
CA MET A 229 -6.28 -11.72 1.82
C MET A 229 -7.14 -10.47 1.63
N GLN A 230 -6.94 -9.74 0.54
CA GLN A 230 -7.70 -8.52 0.24
C GLN A 230 -9.20 -8.83 0.07
N LEU A 231 -9.51 -9.81 -0.77
CA LEU A 231 -10.89 -10.25 -0.99
C LEU A 231 -11.52 -10.80 0.30
N GLY A 232 -10.76 -11.56 1.09
CA GLY A 232 -11.22 -12.08 2.38
C GLY A 232 -11.55 -10.97 3.38
N VAL A 233 -10.75 -9.91 3.44
CA VAL A 233 -11.07 -8.73 4.27
C VAL A 233 -12.34 -8.07 3.76
N TYR A 234 -12.49 -7.87 2.45
CA TYR A 234 -13.67 -7.23 1.88
C TYR A 234 -14.95 -8.06 2.11
N ALA A 235 -14.96 -9.36 1.85
CA ALA A 235 -16.12 -10.23 2.10
C ALA A 235 -16.54 -10.31 3.58
N ASN A 236 -15.63 -9.97 4.50
CA ASN A 236 -15.90 -9.88 5.93
C ASN A 236 -16.12 -8.44 6.43
N SER A 237 -16.13 -7.44 5.54
CA SER A 237 -16.36 -6.04 5.88
C SER A 237 -17.85 -5.66 5.86
N GLU A 238 -18.14 -4.43 6.24
CA GLU A 238 -19.44 -3.78 6.04
C GLU A 238 -19.29 -2.65 5.03
N ASP A 239 -20.31 -2.44 4.18
CA ASP A 239 -20.38 -1.26 3.32
C ASP A 239 -20.42 -0.02 4.19
N TYR A 240 -19.70 1.03 3.78
CA TYR A 240 -19.55 2.25 4.56
C TYR A 240 -20.01 3.48 3.80
N ASP A 241 -21.10 4.09 4.28
CA ASP A 241 -21.54 5.41 3.85
C ASP A 241 -20.86 6.46 4.73
N HIS A 242 -19.82 7.08 4.19
CA HIS A 242 -19.06 8.11 4.90
C HIS A 242 -19.84 9.43 5.09
N SER A 243 -20.88 9.68 4.29
CA SER A 243 -21.71 10.89 4.46
C SER A 243 -22.58 10.80 5.71
N LEU A 244 -22.95 9.57 6.08
CA LEU A 244 -23.75 9.25 7.26
C LEU A 244 -22.91 8.71 8.41
N GLY A 245 -21.66 8.31 8.15
CA GLY A 245 -20.85 7.53 9.09
C GLY A 245 -21.42 6.14 9.37
N ALA A 246 -22.32 5.65 8.51
CA ALA A 246 -23.11 4.45 8.75
C ALA A 246 -22.49 3.21 8.08
N ARG A 247 -22.69 2.05 8.69
CA ARG A 247 -22.36 0.74 8.12
C ARG A 247 -23.63 0.02 7.70
N SER A 248 -23.54 -0.76 6.63
CA SER A 248 -24.58 -1.70 6.23
C SER A 248 -23.97 -3.04 5.81
N PRO A 249 -24.72 -4.15 5.89
CA PRO A 249 -24.30 -5.40 5.29
C PRO A 249 -23.95 -5.21 3.81
N LEU A 250 -22.95 -5.95 3.33
CA LEU A 250 -22.61 -5.98 1.91
C LEU A 250 -23.81 -6.52 1.10
N PRO A 251 -24.08 -5.95 -0.09
CA PRO A 251 -25.09 -6.45 -1.02
C PRO A 251 -24.95 -7.95 -1.28
N GLY A 252 -26.06 -8.69 -1.25
CA GLY A 252 -26.08 -10.14 -1.50
C GLY A 252 -25.42 -11.01 -0.44
N ASN A 253 -24.82 -10.45 0.62
CA ASN A 253 -24.08 -11.19 1.65
C ASN A 253 -23.10 -12.21 1.03
N PRO A 254 -22.03 -11.73 0.36
CA PRO A 254 -21.17 -12.58 -0.44
C PRO A 254 -20.51 -13.68 0.39
N SER A 255 -20.16 -14.78 -0.29
CA SER A 255 -19.44 -15.91 0.30
C SER A 255 -18.20 -15.41 1.06
N LYS A 256 -17.96 -16.02 2.22
CA LYS A 256 -16.77 -15.80 3.04
C LYS A 256 -15.70 -16.87 2.82
N ASP A 257 -16.04 -17.90 2.04
CA ASP A 257 -15.13 -18.99 1.67
C ASP A 257 -14.49 -18.74 0.30
N TRP A 258 -15.26 -18.20 -0.66
CA TRP A 258 -14.84 -18.06 -2.06
C TRP A 258 -15.01 -16.65 -2.60
N GLY A 259 -13.97 -16.18 -3.27
CA GLY A 259 -14.01 -15.00 -4.13
C GLY A 259 -13.66 -15.36 -5.57
N VAL A 260 -13.95 -14.46 -6.50
CA VAL A 260 -13.64 -14.64 -7.93
C VAL A 260 -12.68 -13.56 -8.39
N VAL A 261 -11.62 -13.96 -9.08
CA VAL A 261 -10.81 -13.04 -9.88
C VAL A 261 -11.15 -13.24 -11.35
N ILE A 262 -11.56 -12.16 -12.00
CA ILE A 262 -11.70 -12.09 -13.45
C ILE A 262 -10.31 -11.77 -14.00
N HIS A 263 -9.59 -12.81 -14.40
CA HIS A 263 -8.25 -12.67 -14.95
C HIS A 263 -8.35 -12.31 -16.43
N LEU A 264 -7.97 -11.07 -16.75
CA LEU A 264 -8.06 -10.43 -18.05
C LEU A 264 -6.66 -9.93 -18.49
N PRO A 265 -5.72 -10.82 -18.82
CA PRO A 265 -4.36 -10.41 -19.16
C PRO A 265 -4.37 -9.47 -20.37
N ALA A 266 -3.83 -8.26 -20.18
CA ALA A 266 -3.92 -7.18 -21.16
C ALA A 266 -3.26 -7.56 -22.50
N GLY A 267 -3.92 -7.22 -23.60
CA GLY A 267 -3.50 -7.44 -24.97
C GLY A 267 -3.63 -8.88 -25.46
N THR A 268 -4.32 -9.76 -24.72
CA THR A 268 -4.42 -11.19 -25.08
C THR A 268 -5.74 -11.57 -25.75
N GLY A 269 -6.79 -10.77 -25.59
CA GLY A 269 -8.15 -11.08 -26.01
C GLY A 269 -8.76 -12.27 -25.27
N THR A 270 -8.27 -12.57 -24.05
CA THR A 270 -8.74 -13.71 -23.25
C THR A 270 -9.11 -13.30 -21.85
N ALA A 271 -10.17 -13.91 -21.32
CA ALA A 271 -10.61 -13.74 -19.94
C ALA A 271 -10.99 -15.08 -19.33
N ARG A 272 -10.78 -15.24 -18.03
CA ARG A 272 -11.21 -16.42 -17.27
C ARG A 272 -11.58 -16.06 -15.85
N LEU A 273 -12.51 -16.81 -15.28
CA LEU A 273 -12.87 -16.73 -13.87
C LEU A 273 -11.98 -17.68 -13.06
N LEU A 274 -11.43 -17.19 -11.96
CA LEU A 274 -10.59 -17.97 -11.05
C LEU A 274 -11.17 -17.91 -9.64
N TRP A 275 -11.40 -19.08 -9.04
CA TRP A 275 -11.75 -19.18 -7.63
C TRP A 275 -10.56 -18.85 -6.74
N PHE A 276 -10.82 -18.08 -5.69
CA PHE A 276 -9.86 -17.74 -4.64
C PHE A 276 -10.37 -18.20 -3.29
N ASP A 277 -9.50 -18.87 -2.52
CA ASP A 277 -9.76 -19.27 -1.14
C ASP A 277 -9.61 -18.07 -0.20
N ILE A 278 -10.69 -17.30 -0.09
CA ILE A 278 -10.68 -16.05 0.67
C ILE A 278 -10.90 -16.29 2.16
N ARG A 279 -11.37 -17.47 2.57
CA ARG A 279 -11.35 -17.85 3.99
C ARG A 279 -9.92 -17.94 4.50
N ALA A 280 -9.05 -18.67 3.80
CA ALA A 280 -7.63 -18.74 4.14
C ALA A 280 -6.97 -17.35 4.05
N GLY A 281 -7.37 -16.55 3.06
CA GLY A 281 -6.97 -15.15 2.94
C GLY A 281 -7.34 -14.30 4.16
N PHE A 282 -8.59 -14.36 4.62
CA PHE A 282 -9.06 -13.61 5.78
C PHE A 282 -8.39 -14.08 7.08
N GLU A 283 -8.17 -15.39 7.24
CA GLU A 283 -7.40 -15.95 8.36
C GLU A 283 -5.98 -15.37 8.39
N ALA A 284 -5.27 -15.36 7.27
CA ALA A 284 -3.94 -14.77 7.17
C ALA A 284 -3.95 -13.25 7.44
N ALA A 285 -4.97 -12.52 6.99
CA ALA A 285 -5.10 -11.08 7.24
C ALA A 285 -5.38 -10.78 8.73
N SER A 286 -6.29 -11.52 9.35
CA SER A 286 -6.70 -11.29 10.75
C SER A 286 -5.70 -11.83 11.78
N SER A 287 -4.83 -12.76 11.40
CA SER A 287 -3.79 -13.31 12.30
C SER A 287 -2.38 -12.83 11.93
N LEU A 288 -1.85 -13.23 10.79
CA LEU A 288 -0.45 -13.00 10.39
C LEU A 288 -0.17 -11.52 10.15
N ALA A 289 -1.01 -10.84 9.37
CA ALA A 289 -0.79 -9.42 9.09
C ALA A 289 -0.87 -8.57 10.37
N VAL A 290 -1.85 -8.84 11.24
CA VAL A 290 -1.94 -8.21 12.58
C VAL A 290 -0.65 -8.44 13.37
N GLY A 291 -0.15 -9.68 13.41
CA GLY A 291 1.10 -10.04 14.08
C GLY A 291 2.31 -9.28 13.54
N VAL A 292 2.46 -9.17 12.22
CA VAL A 292 3.55 -8.43 11.57
C VAL A 292 3.48 -6.94 11.91
N HIS A 293 2.28 -6.33 11.85
CA HIS A 293 2.11 -4.92 12.22
C HIS A 293 2.38 -4.68 13.70
N ALA A 294 1.99 -5.59 14.59
CA ALA A 294 2.31 -5.51 16.02
C ALA A 294 3.81 -5.63 16.27
N TRP A 295 4.48 -6.59 15.62
CA TRP A 295 5.93 -6.79 15.70
C TRP A 295 6.71 -5.55 15.26
N ARG A 296 6.35 -4.96 14.11
CA ARG A 296 7.00 -3.75 13.57
C ARG A 296 6.88 -2.51 14.48
N LYS A 297 5.91 -2.50 15.41
CA LYS A 297 5.74 -1.40 16.38
C LYS A 297 6.61 -1.56 17.64
N ARG A 298 7.21 -2.74 17.88
CA ARG A 298 8.12 -2.98 19.02
C ARG A 298 9.36 -2.07 18.92
N LYS A 299 9.74 -1.43 20.02
CA LYS A 299 10.93 -0.56 20.14
C LYS A 299 11.86 -0.97 21.29
N ASP A 300 11.48 -2.00 22.00
CA ASP A 300 12.04 -2.54 23.23
C ASP A 300 12.88 -3.81 22.99
N LEU A 301 13.25 -4.06 21.73
CA LEU A 301 14.12 -5.18 21.35
C LEU A 301 15.60 -4.92 21.68
N THR A 302 15.93 -3.71 22.10
CA THR A 302 17.29 -3.30 22.48
C THR A 302 17.28 -2.69 23.86
N HIS A 303 18.17 -3.16 24.73
CA HIS A 303 18.48 -2.53 26.01
C HIS A 303 19.99 -2.33 26.07
N ALA A 304 20.43 -1.15 26.49
CA ALA A 304 21.85 -0.93 26.75
C ALA A 304 22.30 -1.89 27.87
N PHE A 305 23.51 -2.44 27.76
CA PHE A 305 24.14 -3.06 28.93
C PHE A 305 24.13 -2.03 30.06
N ALA A 306 23.89 -2.49 31.29
CA ALA A 306 24.21 -1.71 32.45
C ALA A 306 25.72 -1.46 32.42
N SER A 307 26.15 -0.32 31.89
CA SER A 307 27.48 0.18 32.19
C SER A 307 27.49 0.32 33.70
N ALA A 308 28.43 -0.36 34.38
CA ALA A 308 28.74 -0.02 35.77
C ALA A 308 28.74 1.50 35.82
N GLN A 309 27.86 2.10 36.63
CA GLN A 309 27.89 3.54 36.85
C GLN A 309 29.33 3.81 37.22
N SER A 310 30.07 4.39 36.27
CA SER A 310 31.39 4.85 36.59
C SER A 310 31.08 5.94 37.61
N ASN A 311 31.32 5.65 38.89
CA ASN A 311 31.49 6.66 39.93
C ASN A 311 32.74 7.51 39.62
N VAL A 312 32.96 7.82 38.34
CA VAL A 312 33.76 8.94 37.90
C VAL A 312 32.91 10.12 38.30
N LYS A 313 33.27 10.72 39.45
CA LYS A 313 32.86 12.09 39.76
C LYS A 313 32.94 12.88 38.45
N PRO A 314 31.93 13.67 38.08
CA PRO A 314 32.03 14.50 36.89
C PRO A 314 33.38 15.23 36.97
N GLY A 315 34.22 15.02 35.96
CA GLY A 315 35.47 15.74 35.85
C GLY A 315 35.17 17.24 35.87
N PRO A 316 36.16 18.08 36.20
CA PRO A 316 35.96 19.52 36.22
C PRO A 316 35.33 19.96 34.89
N THR A 317 34.29 20.78 34.96
CA THR A 317 33.64 21.39 33.80
C THR A 317 34.65 22.19 32.98
N LEU A 318 34.36 22.48 31.70
CA LEU A 318 35.25 23.32 30.88
C LEU A 318 35.52 24.69 31.52
N VAL A 319 34.55 25.24 32.25
CA VAL A 319 34.72 26.49 33.01
C VAL A 319 35.75 26.31 34.13
N GLU A 320 35.67 25.22 34.90
CA GLU A 320 36.63 24.90 35.96
C GLU A 320 38.02 24.57 35.40
N GLN A 321 38.10 23.88 34.25
CA GLN A 321 39.35 23.59 33.56
C GLN A 321 40.01 24.86 33.02
N ILE A 322 39.22 25.81 32.50
CA ILE A 322 39.70 27.13 32.10
C ILE A 322 40.23 27.88 33.32
N ALA A 323 39.48 27.94 34.42
CA ALA A 323 39.91 28.64 35.63
C ALA A 323 41.18 28.01 36.25
N ALA A 324 41.33 26.69 36.17
CA ALA A 324 42.48 25.95 36.66
C ALA A 324 43.70 25.96 35.72
N ALA A 325 43.55 26.50 34.49
CA ALA A 325 44.63 26.53 33.53
C ALA A 325 45.81 27.37 34.08
N LYS A 326 47.01 26.80 33.95
CA LYS A 326 48.27 27.38 34.45
C LYS A 326 49.09 28.08 33.36
N SER A 327 48.68 27.97 32.10
CA SER A 327 49.35 28.62 30.98
C SER A 327 48.37 28.91 29.84
N PRO A 328 48.67 29.92 28.99
CA PRO A 328 47.94 30.14 27.76
C PRO A 328 47.93 28.92 26.82
N ASP A 329 48.99 28.12 26.79
CA ASP A 329 49.06 26.91 25.96
C ASP A 329 48.09 25.82 26.43
N ALA A 330 47.88 25.67 27.75
CA ALA A 330 46.89 24.75 28.29
C ALA A 330 45.46 25.11 27.82
N LEU A 331 45.16 26.41 27.70
CA LEU A 331 43.88 26.90 27.19
C LEU A 331 43.73 26.65 25.67
N ARG A 332 44.80 26.72 24.89
CA ARG A 332 44.80 26.37 23.46
C ARG A 332 44.55 24.88 23.24
N VAL A 333 45.16 24.02 24.06
CA VAL A 333 44.91 22.57 24.05
C VAL A 333 43.45 22.28 24.40
N LEU A 334 42.91 22.92 25.45
CA LEU A 334 41.50 22.78 25.83
C LEU A 334 40.53 23.19 24.72
N PHE A 335 40.83 24.27 23.99
CA PHE A 335 40.05 24.68 22.82
C PHE A 335 40.07 23.61 21.73
N SER A 336 41.26 23.12 21.34
CA SER A 336 41.41 22.13 20.27
C SER A 336 40.65 20.82 20.53
N MET A 337 40.63 20.36 21.79
CA MET A 337 39.96 19.13 22.19
C MET A 337 38.43 19.26 22.26
N ASN A 338 37.89 20.49 22.28
CA ASN A 338 36.47 20.76 22.52
C ASN A 338 35.85 21.65 21.44
N GLU A 339 36.45 21.73 20.25
CA GLU A 339 36.06 22.67 19.19
C GLU A 339 34.56 22.60 18.83
N ARG A 340 33.98 21.39 18.82
CA ARG A 340 32.56 21.17 18.50
C ARG A 340 31.58 21.68 19.56
N THR A 341 32.03 21.84 20.81
CA THR A 341 31.20 22.26 21.95
C THR A 341 31.67 23.59 22.55
N TRP A 342 32.67 24.24 21.94
CA TRP A 342 33.25 25.48 22.42
C TRP A 342 32.36 26.69 22.07
N THR A 343 31.96 27.45 23.09
CA THR A 343 31.02 28.57 22.92
C THR A 343 31.72 29.93 22.99
N PRO A 344 31.08 31.02 22.51
CA PRO A 344 31.58 32.38 22.72
C PRO A 344 31.80 32.73 24.20
N GLY A 345 30.97 32.19 25.11
CA GLY A 345 31.13 32.38 26.56
C GLY A 345 32.42 31.75 27.11
N LEU A 346 32.78 30.53 26.67
CA LEU A 346 34.05 29.90 27.04
C LEU A 346 35.27 30.65 26.49
N THR A 347 35.12 31.27 25.30
CA THR A 347 36.15 32.13 24.73
C THR A 347 36.40 33.37 25.59
N ALA A 348 35.35 34.00 26.12
CA ALA A 348 35.49 35.15 27.02
C ALA A 348 36.20 34.77 28.33
N LEU A 349 35.82 33.63 28.93
CA LEU A 349 36.45 33.09 30.13
C LEU A 349 37.93 32.75 29.92
N ALA A 350 38.27 32.10 28.80
CA ALA A 350 39.66 31.78 28.48
C ALA A 350 40.51 33.04 28.27
N LYS A 351 39.97 34.09 27.63
CA LYS A 351 40.66 35.38 27.48
C LYS A 351 40.89 36.07 28.82
N ALA A 352 39.90 36.09 29.70
CA ALA A 352 40.04 36.64 31.05
C ALA A 352 41.15 35.91 31.83
N ARG A 353 41.17 34.57 31.75
CA ARG A 353 42.21 33.77 32.40
C ARG A 353 43.61 34.01 31.85
N ILE A 354 43.76 34.18 30.53
CA ILE A 354 45.06 34.53 29.91
C ILE A 354 45.56 35.87 30.44
N ALA A 355 44.67 36.86 30.60
CA ALA A 355 45.03 38.17 31.15
C ALA A 355 45.46 38.08 32.63
N GLU A 356 44.78 37.28 33.44
CA GLU A 356 45.19 37.00 34.83
C GLU A 356 46.58 36.35 34.91
N LEU A 357 46.85 35.36 34.06
CA LEU A 357 48.13 34.67 34.02
C LEU A 357 49.28 35.57 33.54
N ALA A 358 48.98 36.64 32.78
CA ALA A 358 49.95 37.63 32.34
C ALA A 358 50.24 38.73 33.39
N GLY A 359 49.33 38.94 34.35
CA GLY A 359 49.45 39.98 35.39
C GLY A 359 50.02 39.50 36.73
N GLY A 360 50.34 38.21 36.87
CA GLY A 360 50.80 37.58 38.13
C GLY A 360 52.31 37.36 38.23
N ASN A 361 53.14 38.18 37.57
CA ASN A 361 54.60 38.14 37.67
C ASN A 361 55.14 39.09 38.72
#